data_AF-A0A9D8YR26-F1
#
_entry.id   AF-A0A9D8YR26-F1
#
_cell.length_a   1.000
_cell.length_b   1.000
_cell.length_c   1.000
_cell.angle_alpha   90.00
_cell.angle_beta   90.00
_cell.angle_gamma   90.00
#
_symmetry.space_group_name_H-M   'P 1'
#
loop_
_entity.id
_entity.type
_entity.pdbx_description
1 polymer ?
#
loop_
_entity_poly.entity_id
_entity_poly.type
_entity_poly.pdbx_seq_one_letter_code
_entity_poly.pdbx_strand_id
1 'polypeptide(L)'
;MLPLALFLAVLFVVPWLLVPPPDAPADPDREGRLWIWAGVVVLIIYTTLGPAQIINEWLRERSMLLNTVTIGVGAFAAVALAAWLRTKPGLQQVGFVLGALAAAAMAVMRVDSIELRTHLFEYGVVAMLIYQAFSERWRGRYGLFAPAAAGFAVSVVVGAVDEAIQWFLPNRVFDPVDIGFNAVAAGMVIGIGLVITWMRRRKESD
;
A
#
# COMPACT_ATOMS: atom_id res chain seq x y z
N MET A 1 -20.93 -6.23 0.81
CA MET A 1 -20.92 -4.80 0.42
C MET A 1 -20.29 -3.91 1.50
N LEU A 2 -20.61 -4.10 2.79
CA LEU A 2 -19.98 -3.36 3.90
C LEU A 2 -18.44 -3.44 3.97
N PRO A 3 -17.77 -4.58 3.70
CA PRO A 3 -16.32 -4.66 3.85
C PRO A 3 -15.56 -3.89 2.75
N LEU A 4 -16.08 -3.90 1.52
CA LEU A 4 -15.53 -3.12 0.41
C LEU A 4 -15.73 -1.61 0.64
N ALA A 5 -16.89 -1.20 1.14
CA ALA A 5 -17.15 0.21 1.47
C ALA A 5 -16.24 0.70 2.62
N LEU A 6 -16.01 -0.14 3.63
CA LEU A 6 -15.10 0.16 4.74
C LEU A 6 -13.64 0.23 4.26
N PHE A 7 -13.22 -0.71 3.41
CA PHE A 7 -11.90 -0.71 2.79
C PHE A 7 -11.68 0.55 1.95
N LEU A 8 -12.63 0.91 1.08
CA LEU A 8 -12.58 2.13 0.29
C LEU A 8 -12.53 3.38 1.20
N ALA A 9 -13.36 3.44 2.25
CA ALA A 9 -13.36 4.57 3.19
C ALA A 9 -12.01 4.76 3.88
N VAL A 10 -11.36 3.67 4.31
CA VAL A 10 -10.01 3.72 4.88
C VAL A 10 -8.98 4.19 3.84
N LEU A 11 -9.09 3.70 2.60
CA LEU A 11 -8.24 4.11 1.49
C LEU A 11 -8.39 5.59 1.12
N PHE A 12 -9.53 6.23 1.38
CA PHE A 12 -9.67 7.68 1.20
C PHE A 12 -8.90 8.50 2.26
N VAL A 13 -8.66 7.93 3.45
CA VAL A 13 -7.98 8.61 4.57
C VAL A 13 -6.46 8.42 4.50
N VAL A 14 -6.00 7.23 4.09
CA VAL A 14 -4.57 6.87 4.07
C VAL A 14 -3.69 7.89 3.33
N PRO A 15 -4.01 8.35 2.11
CA PRO A 15 -3.20 9.34 1.41
C PRO A 15 -2.98 10.65 2.20
N TRP A 16 -3.98 11.08 2.97
CA TRP A 16 -3.90 12.29 3.80
C TRP A 16 -2.99 12.13 5.01
N LEU A 17 -2.83 10.90 5.52
CA LEU A 17 -1.92 10.61 6.64
C LEU A 17 -0.46 10.50 6.17
N LEU A 18 -0.28 9.97 4.96
CA LEU A 18 1.03 9.78 4.35
C LEU A 18 1.67 11.10 3.92
N VAL A 19 0.86 12.09 3.58
CA VAL A 19 1.31 13.39 3.11
C VAL A 19 0.85 14.49 4.07
N PRO A 20 1.65 14.85 5.09
CA PRO A 20 1.37 16.05 5.87
C PRO A 20 1.45 17.29 4.97
N PRO A 21 0.67 18.34 5.25
CA PRO A 21 0.81 19.64 4.60
C PRO A 21 2.26 20.13 4.65
N PRO A 22 2.76 20.83 3.61
CA PRO A 22 4.15 21.32 3.56
C PRO A 22 4.55 22.20 4.75
N ASP A 23 3.56 22.84 5.38
CA ASP A 23 3.64 23.80 6.48
C ASP A 23 3.17 23.22 7.82
N ALA A 24 2.84 21.92 7.89
CA ALA A 24 2.40 21.31 9.13
C ALA A 24 3.55 21.21 10.15
N PRO A 25 3.33 21.61 11.42
CA PRO A 25 4.32 21.42 12.47
C PRO A 25 4.65 19.93 12.65
N ALA A 26 5.84 19.64 13.18
CA ALA A 26 6.21 18.28 13.55
C ALA A 26 5.14 17.70 14.48
N ASP A 27 4.53 16.60 14.05
CA ASP A 27 3.41 15.99 14.73
C ASP A 27 3.93 14.81 15.58
N PRO A 28 3.99 14.97 16.92
CA PRO A 28 4.56 13.97 17.81
C PRO A 28 3.77 12.65 17.80
N ASP A 29 2.49 12.70 17.43
CA ASP A 29 1.59 11.55 17.43
C ASP A 29 1.52 10.85 16.05
N ARG A 30 2.24 11.37 15.03
CA ARG A 30 2.19 10.83 13.67
C ARG A 30 2.56 9.35 13.62
N GLU A 31 3.61 8.95 14.34
CA GLU A 31 4.04 7.55 14.41
C GLU A 31 2.90 6.66 14.91
N GLY A 32 2.28 7.03 16.03
CA GLY A 32 1.19 6.26 16.65
C GLY A 32 -0.01 6.13 15.70
N ARG A 33 -0.40 7.22 15.03
CA ARG A 33 -1.47 7.17 14.03
C ARG A 33 -1.14 6.26 12.87
N LEU A 34 0.09 6.29 12.33
CA LEU A 34 0.50 5.42 11.23
C LEU A 34 0.41 3.94 11.63
N TRP A 35 0.80 3.58 12.85
CA TRP A 35 0.63 2.22 13.36
C TRP A 35 -0.84 1.82 13.54
N ILE A 36 -1.67 2.71 14.07
CA ILE A 36 -3.11 2.47 14.19
C ILE A 36 -3.71 2.21 12.81
N TRP A 37 -3.39 3.04 11.82
CA TRP A 37 -3.91 2.88 10.46
C TRP A 37 -3.35 1.64 9.76
N ALA A 38 -2.08 1.29 9.96
CA ALA A 38 -1.54 0.02 9.48
C ALA A 38 -2.32 -1.16 10.08
N GLY A 39 -2.57 -1.14 11.40
CA GLY A 39 -3.36 -2.16 12.09
C GLY A 39 -4.82 -2.22 11.60
N VAL A 40 -5.46 -1.08 11.36
CA VAL A 40 -6.82 -1.00 10.80
C VAL A 40 -6.87 -1.60 9.40
N VAL A 41 -5.93 -1.25 8.51
CA VAL A 41 -5.89 -1.81 7.15
C VAL A 41 -5.66 -3.32 7.18
N VAL A 42 -4.71 -3.80 8.00
CA VAL A 42 -4.45 -5.24 8.17
C VAL A 42 -5.68 -5.97 8.71
N LEU A 43 -6.32 -5.41 9.73
CA LEU A 43 -7.55 -5.98 10.29
C LEU A 43 -8.66 -6.07 9.24
N ILE A 44 -8.82 -5.04 8.41
CA ILE A 44 -9.78 -5.06 7.30
C ILE A 44 -9.42 -6.20 6.35
N ILE A 45 -8.19 -6.27 5.84
CA ILE A 45 -7.74 -7.33 4.93
C ILE A 45 -8.10 -8.71 5.51
N TYR A 46 -7.64 -9.00 6.73
CA TYR A 46 -7.85 -10.30 7.37
C TYR A 46 -9.31 -10.65 7.61
N THR A 47 -10.12 -9.68 8.05
CA THR A 47 -11.55 -9.90 8.27
C THR A 47 -12.34 -10.01 6.96
N THR A 48 -11.78 -9.53 5.85
CA THR A 48 -12.39 -9.65 4.52
C THR A 48 -12.02 -10.91 3.76
N LEU A 49 -10.98 -11.66 4.13
CA LEU A 49 -10.51 -12.83 3.37
C LEU A 49 -11.63 -13.83 3.01
N GLY A 50 -12.45 -14.21 3.99
CA GLY A 50 -13.60 -15.11 3.76
C GLY A 50 -14.71 -14.45 2.94
N PRO A 51 -15.29 -13.32 3.40
CA PRO A 51 -16.36 -12.64 2.66
C PRO A 51 -15.98 -12.17 1.25
N ALA A 52 -14.71 -11.87 1.00
CA ALA A 52 -14.23 -11.38 -0.29
C ALA A 52 -14.43 -12.42 -1.40
N GLN A 53 -14.23 -13.72 -1.13
CA GLN A 53 -14.46 -14.78 -2.10
C GLN A 53 -15.93 -14.82 -2.56
N ILE A 54 -16.85 -14.84 -1.61
CA ILE A 54 -18.30 -14.85 -1.87
C ILE A 54 -18.70 -13.60 -2.68
N ILE A 55 -18.17 -12.43 -2.30
CA ILE A 55 -18.46 -11.17 -3.01
C ILE A 55 -17.86 -11.20 -4.43
N ASN A 56 -16.64 -11.73 -4.58
CA ASN A 56 -15.96 -11.79 -5.87
C ASN A 56 -16.67 -12.75 -6.83
N GLU A 57 -17.11 -13.92 -6.36
CA GLU A 57 -17.92 -14.86 -7.13
C GLU A 57 -19.24 -14.21 -7.55
N TRP A 58 -19.97 -13.60 -6.61
CA TRP A 58 -21.23 -12.91 -6.90
C TRP A 58 -21.07 -11.76 -7.92
N LEU A 59 -19.98 -10.98 -7.82
CA LEU A 59 -19.66 -9.92 -8.78
C LEU A 59 -19.25 -10.49 -10.14
N ARG A 60 -18.53 -11.62 -10.15
CA ARG A 60 -18.07 -12.30 -11.38
C ARG A 60 -19.25 -12.87 -12.17
N GLU A 61 -20.18 -13.52 -11.49
CA GLU A 61 -21.42 -14.03 -12.08
C GLU A 61 -22.26 -12.94 -12.77
N ARG A 62 -22.14 -11.69 -12.29
CA ARG A 62 -22.84 -10.52 -12.84
C ARG A 62 -22.01 -9.73 -13.85
N SER A 63 -20.80 -10.18 -14.19
CA SER A 63 -19.85 -9.42 -15.02
C SER A 63 -19.51 -8.04 -14.46
N MET A 64 -19.62 -7.84 -13.14
CA MET A 64 -19.38 -6.57 -12.46
C MET A 64 -18.01 -6.50 -11.78
N LEU A 65 -17.34 -7.64 -11.56
CA LEU A 65 -16.10 -7.72 -10.78
C LEU A 65 -15.03 -6.74 -11.27
N LEU A 66 -14.73 -6.74 -12.58
CA LEU A 66 -13.71 -5.88 -13.15
C LEU A 66 -14.06 -4.40 -12.95
N ASN A 67 -15.30 -4.00 -13.24
CA ASN A 67 -15.75 -2.61 -13.08
C ASN A 67 -15.64 -2.15 -11.63
N THR A 68 -16.04 -2.99 -10.67
CA THR A 68 -15.96 -2.68 -9.24
C THR A 68 -14.52 -2.49 -8.78
N VAL A 69 -13.61 -3.39 -9.16
CA VAL A 69 -12.19 -3.28 -8.82
C VAL A 69 -11.56 -2.05 -9.48
N THR A 70 -11.82 -1.82 -10.77
CA THR A 70 -11.29 -0.67 -11.51
C THR A 70 -11.75 0.65 -10.91
N ILE A 71 -13.03 0.79 -10.55
CA ILE A 71 -13.55 1.99 -9.88
C ILE A 71 -12.88 2.20 -8.52
N GLY A 72 -12.76 1.14 -7.71
CA GLY A 72 -12.12 1.22 -6.39
C GLY A 72 -10.65 1.67 -6.46
N VAL A 73 -9.86 1.02 -7.32
CA VAL A 73 -8.45 1.36 -7.54
C VAL A 73 -8.32 2.76 -8.14
N GLY A 74 -9.15 3.12 -9.11
CA GLY A 74 -9.15 4.44 -9.74
C GLY A 74 -9.48 5.57 -8.75
N ALA A 75 -10.45 5.36 -7.88
CA ALA A 75 -10.81 6.31 -6.84
C ALA A 75 -9.65 6.52 -5.84
N PHE A 76 -9.01 5.44 -5.38
CA PHE A 76 -7.84 5.57 -4.53
C PHE A 76 -6.69 6.29 -5.24
N ALA A 77 -6.39 5.91 -6.49
CA ALA A 77 -5.33 6.54 -7.27
C ALA A 77 -5.57 8.05 -7.43
N ALA A 78 -6.82 8.48 -7.64
CA ALA A 78 -7.19 9.89 -7.71
C ALA A 78 -6.92 10.63 -6.39
N VAL A 79 -7.24 10.02 -5.24
CA VAL A 79 -6.99 10.61 -3.91
C VAL A 79 -5.50 10.66 -3.60
N ALA A 80 -4.78 9.58 -3.90
CA ALA A 80 -3.32 9.52 -3.74
C ALA A 80 -2.63 10.58 -4.61
N LEU A 81 -3.06 10.74 -5.86
CA LEU A 81 -2.59 11.78 -6.76
C LEU A 81 -2.90 13.17 -6.20
N ALA A 82 -4.14 13.42 -5.75
CA ALA A 82 -4.54 14.69 -5.17
C ALA A 82 -3.71 15.05 -3.92
N ALA A 83 -3.47 14.08 -3.04
CA ALA A 83 -2.61 14.25 -1.87
C ALA A 83 -1.16 14.54 -2.27
N TRP A 84 -0.60 13.80 -3.22
CA TRP A 84 0.78 13.99 -3.68
C TRP A 84 0.99 15.32 -4.39
N LEU A 85 0.04 15.78 -5.21
CA LEU A 85 0.12 17.08 -5.89
C LEU A 85 0.20 18.26 -4.91
N ARG A 86 -0.37 18.13 -3.69
CA ARG A 86 -0.22 19.16 -2.64
C ARG A 86 1.21 19.30 -2.13
N THR A 87 2.07 18.30 -2.33
CA THR A 87 3.51 18.40 -1.99
C THR A 87 4.31 19.23 -2.99
N LYS A 88 3.68 19.70 -4.07
CA LYS A 88 4.35 20.44 -5.17
C LYS A 88 5.59 19.66 -5.67
N PRO A 89 5.42 18.42 -6.14
CA PRO A 89 6.55 17.57 -6.52
C PRO A 89 7.34 18.20 -7.67
N GLY A 90 8.66 18.07 -7.62
CA GLY A 90 9.53 18.52 -8.71
C GLY A 90 9.39 17.65 -9.96
N LEU A 91 9.75 18.17 -11.14
CA LEU A 91 9.63 17.46 -12.42
C LEU A 91 10.34 16.09 -12.42
N GLN A 92 11.50 15.98 -11.78
CA GLN A 92 12.23 14.72 -11.64
C GLN A 92 11.45 13.68 -10.82
N GLN A 93 10.81 14.11 -9.73
CA GLN A 93 9.95 13.23 -8.92
C GLN A 93 8.74 12.77 -9.70
N VAL A 94 8.16 13.67 -10.51
CA VAL A 94 7.02 13.33 -11.38
C VAL A 94 7.41 12.30 -12.43
N GLY A 95 8.52 12.52 -13.15
CA GLY A 95 9.02 11.57 -14.13
C GLY A 95 9.31 10.20 -13.51
N PHE A 96 9.94 10.16 -12.33
CA PHE A 96 10.23 8.92 -11.63
C PHE A 96 8.97 8.17 -11.19
N VAL A 97 8.00 8.87 -10.56
CA VAL A 97 6.74 8.24 -10.12
C VAL A 97 5.95 7.71 -11.31
N LEU A 98 5.84 8.48 -12.40
CA LEU A 98 5.16 8.02 -13.61
C LEU A 98 5.85 6.80 -14.24
N GLY A 99 7.19 6.80 -14.29
CA GLY A 99 7.96 5.65 -14.77
C GLY A 99 7.76 4.40 -13.90
N ALA A 100 7.79 4.56 -12.58
CA ALA A 100 7.54 3.48 -11.63
C ALA A 100 6.11 2.94 -11.73
N LEU A 101 5.11 3.82 -11.86
CA LEU A 101 3.71 3.43 -12.06
C LEU A 101 3.52 2.70 -13.39
N ALA A 102 4.17 3.13 -14.47
CA ALA A 102 4.11 2.45 -15.76
C ALA A 102 4.74 1.06 -15.69
N ALA A 103 5.89 0.91 -15.04
CA ALA A 103 6.53 -0.39 -14.82
C ALA A 103 5.65 -1.33 -13.98
N ALA A 104 5.08 -0.81 -12.88
CA ALA A 104 4.15 -1.56 -12.04
C ALA A 104 2.89 -1.97 -12.82
N ALA A 105 2.31 -1.07 -13.62
CA ALA A 105 1.15 -1.38 -14.46
C ALA A 105 1.47 -2.47 -15.48
N MET A 106 2.63 -2.40 -16.16
CA MET A 106 3.05 -3.46 -17.08
C MET A 106 3.22 -4.82 -16.39
N ALA A 107 3.79 -4.84 -15.17
CA ALA A 107 3.94 -6.08 -14.40
C ALA A 107 2.56 -6.65 -14.00
N VAL A 108 1.68 -5.80 -13.47
CA VAL A 108 0.31 -6.18 -13.05
C VAL A 108 -0.53 -6.68 -14.22
N MET A 109 -0.40 -6.06 -15.40
CA MET A 109 -1.12 -6.49 -16.60
C MET A 109 -0.73 -7.90 -17.09
N ARG A 110 0.43 -8.42 -16.66
CA ARG A 110 0.88 -9.78 -16.98
C ARG A 110 0.46 -10.83 -15.95
N VAL A 111 -0.16 -10.43 -14.84
CA VAL A 111 -0.66 -11.36 -13.82
C VAL A 111 -2.10 -11.72 -14.17
N ASP A 112 -2.39 -12.99 -14.48
CA ASP A 112 -3.73 -13.39 -14.95
C ASP A 112 -4.80 -13.41 -13.84
N SER A 113 -4.38 -13.49 -12.57
CA SER A 113 -5.28 -13.51 -11.42
C SER A 113 -5.60 -12.11 -10.90
N ILE A 114 -6.89 -11.75 -10.87
CA ILE A 114 -7.38 -10.50 -10.26
C ILE A 114 -7.03 -10.43 -8.78
N GLU A 115 -7.02 -11.56 -8.08
CA GLU A 115 -6.75 -11.63 -6.64
C GLU A 115 -5.29 -11.28 -6.33
N LEU A 116 -4.35 -11.78 -7.13
CA LEU A 116 -2.94 -11.39 -7.03
C LEU A 116 -2.74 -9.89 -7.34
N ARG A 117 -3.54 -9.30 -8.23
CA ARG A 117 -3.50 -7.86 -8.52
C ARG A 117 -4.02 -7.02 -7.35
N THR A 118 -5.04 -7.49 -6.62
CA THR A 118 -5.59 -6.79 -5.45
C THR A 118 -4.65 -6.87 -4.24
N HIS A 119 -4.00 -8.02 -4.03
CA HIS A 119 -2.99 -8.16 -2.97
C HIS A 119 -1.81 -7.20 -3.15
N LEU A 120 -1.32 -7.02 -4.39
CA LEU A 120 -0.23 -6.10 -4.69
C LEU A 120 -0.56 -4.65 -4.26
N PHE A 121 -1.83 -4.28 -4.36
CA PHE A 121 -2.33 -2.99 -3.92
C PHE A 121 -2.47 -2.91 -2.38
N GLU A 122 -3.18 -3.87 -1.77
CA GLU A 122 -3.43 -3.93 -0.33
C GLU A 122 -2.14 -3.94 0.49
N TYR A 123 -1.22 -4.85 0.16
CA TYR A 123 0.06 -4.97 0.86
C TYR A 123 1.03 -3.84 0.52
N GLY A 124 0.89 -3.22 -0.65
CA GLY A 124 1.59 -1.98 -0.96
C GLY A 124 1.21 -0.84 -0.01
N VAL A 125 -0.08 -0.68 0.30
CA VAL A 125 -0.58 0.32 1.25
C VAL A 125 -0.10 0.03 2.68
N VAL A 126 -0.21 -1.23 3.12
CA VAL A 126 0.30 -1.67 4.44
C VAL A 126 1.80 -1.38 4.56
N ALA A 127 2.59 -1.77 3.56
CA ALA A 127 4.02 -1.54 3.56
C ALA A 127 4.38 -0.05 3.61
N MET A 128 3.61 0.80 2.91
CA MET A 128 3.81 2.24 2.95
C MET A 128 3.59 2.82 4.35
N LEU A 129 2.50 2.43 5.02
CA LEU A 129 2.16 2.90 6.37
C LEU A 129 3.22 2.45 7.39
N ILE A 130 3.62 1.18 7.33
CA ILE A 130 4.65 0.62 8.22
C ILE A 130 6.01 1.30 7.98
N TYR A 131 6.43 1.46 6.73
CA TYR A 131 7.67 2.18 6.39
C TYR A 131 7.66 3.62 6.90
N GLN A 132 6.56 4.34 6.74
CA GLN A 132 6.42 5.69 7.26
C GLN A 132 6.47 5.71 8.80
N ALA A 133 5.84 4.75 9.48
CA ALA A 133 5.88 4.67 10.93
C ALA A 133 7.32 4.46 11.45
N PHE A 134 8.08 3.56 10.84
CA PHE A 134 9.50 3.40 11.17
C PHE A 134 10.34 4.63 10.81
N SER A 135 10.03 5.30 9.70
CA SER A 135 10.70 6.53 9.29
C SER A 135 10.49 7.66 10.29
N GLU A 136 9.33 7.75 10.92
CA GLU A 136 9.06 8.66 12.04
C GLU A 136 9.87 8.27 13.28
N ARG A 137 9.77 7.00 13.71
CA ARG A 137 10.45 6.48 14.92
C ARG A 137 11.95 6.73 14.93
N TRP A 138 12.57 6.58 13.76
CA TRP A 138 14.01 6.63 13.58
C TRP A 138 14.52 7.90 12.92
N ARG A 139 13.65 8.90 12.77
CA ARG A 139 14.01 10.22 12.24
C ARG A 139 15.21 10.79 13.00
N GLY A 140 16.26 11.15 12.26
CA GLY A 140 17.48 11.75 12.83
C GLY A 140 18.40 10.80 13.60
N ARG A 141 18.00 9.54 13.84
CA ARG A 141 18.81 8.55 14.57
C ARG A 141 19.51 7.56 13.64
N TYR A 142 18.83 7.15 12.57
CA TYR A 142 19.35 6.18 11.60
C TYR A 142 19.24 6.71 10.17
N GLY A 143 20.06 6.16 9.27
CA GLY A 143 20.00 6.44 7.83
C GLY A 143 18.72 5.91 7.18
N LEU A 144 18.48 6.28 5.91
CA LEU A 144 17.26 5.91 5.16
C LEU A 144 17.01 4.41 5.06
N PHE A 145 18.07 3.60 5.07
CA PHE A 145 17.98 2.15 4.86
C PHE A 145 17.41 1.38 6.06
N ALA A 146 17.66 1.82 7.29
CA ALA A 146 17.16 1.13 8.48
C ALA A 146 15.62 1.04 8.53
N PRO A 147 14.86 2.16 8.43
CA PRO A 147 13.40 2.10 8.42
C PRO A 147 12.84 1.35 7.21
N ALA A 148 13.52 1.41 6.06
CA ALA A 148 13.14 0.63 4.89
C ALA A 148 13.28 -0.88 5.11
N ALA A 149 14.42 -1.33 5.65
CA ALA A 149 14.66 -2.74 5.93
C ALA A 149 13.68 -3.30 6.98
N ALA A 150 13.44 -2.54 8.06
CA ALA A 150 12.46 -2.93 9.07
C ALA A 150 11.03 -2.94 8.52
N GLY A 151 10.65 -1.91 7.76
CA GLY A 151 9.34 -1.83 7.14
C GLY A 151 9.10 -2.97 6.17
N PHE A 152 10.09 -3.31 5.35
CA PHE A 152 10.03 -4.45 4.45
C PHE A 152 9.87 -5.77 5.21
N ALA A 153 10.73 -6.03 6.20
CA ALA A 153 10.69 -7.27 6.99
C ALA A 153 9.33 -7.46 7.68
N VAL A 154 8.80 -6.41 8.33
CA VAL A 154 7.48 -6.49 8.97
C VAL A 154 6.37 -6.68 7.94
N SER A 155 6.43 -6.02 6.78
CA SER A 155 5.41 -6.20 5.73
C SER A 155 5.39 -7.63 5.17
N VAL A 156 6.56 -8.25 5.01
CA VAL A 156 6.67 -9.67 4.60
C VAL A 156 6.06 -10.58 5.67
N VAL A 157 6.32 -10.31 6.96
CA VAL A 157 5.71 -11.07 8.06
C VAL A 157 4.19 -10.93 8.05
N VAL A 158 3.65 -9.72 7.84
CA VAL A 158 2.20 -9.49 7.75
C VAL A 158 1.60 -10.26 6.56
N GLY A 159 2.26 -10.25 5.39
CA GLY A 159 1.82 -11.05 4.24
C GLY A 159 1.92 -12.56 4.47
N ALA A 160 2.91 -13.04 5.22
CA ALA A 160 3.02 -14.46 5.58
C ALA A 160 1.95 -14.89 6.60
N VAL A 161 1.59 -14.02 7.53
CA VAL A 161 0.48 -14.25 8.47
C VAL A 161 -0.85 -14.32 7.72
N ASP A 162 -1.05 -13.49 6.70
CA ASP A 162 -2.23 -13.58 5.84
C ASP A 162 -2.37 -14.96 5.19
N GLU A 163 -1.30 -15.43 4.58
CA GLU A 163 -1.27 -16.74 3.93
C GLU A 163 -1.51 -17.87 4.93
N ALA A 164 -0.97 -17.75 6.14
CA ALA A 164 -1.25 -18.66 7.24
C ALA A 164 -2.73 -18.63 7.68
N ILE A 165 -3.40 -17.47 7.65
CA ILE A 165 -4.85 -17.38 7.92
C ILE A 165 -5.63 -18.02 6.77
N GLN A 166 -5.25 -17.76 5.52
CA GLN A 166 -5.90 -18.33 4.33
C GLN A 166 -5.84 -19.86 4.31
N TRP A 167 -4.78 -20.48 4.87
CA TRP A 167 -4.72 -21.94 5.07
C TRP A 167 -5.96 -22.49 5.78
N PHE A 168 -6.51 -21.76 6.75
CA PHE A 168 -7.67 -22.20 7.53
C PHE A 168 -9.02 -21.92 6.85
N LEU A 169 -9.02 -21.22 5.72
CA LEU A 169 -10.25 -20.91 4.98
C LEU A 169 -10.61 -22.05 4.00
N PRO A 170 -11.89 -22.43 3.93
CA PRO A 170 -12.32 -23.41 2.94
C PRO A 170 -12.05 -22.90 1.52
N ASN A 171 -11.66 -23.80 0.62
CA ASN A 171 -11.38 -23.49 -0.79
C ASN A 171 -10.17 -22.57 -1.04
N ARG A 172 -9.28 -22.38 -0.06
CA ARG A 172 -7.94 -21.82 -0.26
C ARG A 172 -6.87 -22.86 0.02
N VAL A 173 -5.82 -22.81 -0.79
CA VAL A 173 -4.62 -23.62 -0.63
C VAL A 173 -3.50 -22.66 -0.33
N PHE A 174 -2.68 -22.99 0.66
CA PHE A 174 -1.48 -22.24 0.98
C PHE A 174 -0.56 -22.16 -0.23
N ASP A 175 -0.27 -20.95 -0.72
CA ASP A 175 0.63 -20.71 -1.84
C ASP A 175 1.79 -19.77 -1.42
N PRO A 176 3.03 -20.29 -1.29
CA PRO A 176 4.21 -19.47 -1.03
C PRO A 176 4.44 -18.34 -2.06
N VAL A 177 3.90 -18.47 -3.28
CA VAL A 177 3.97 -17.44 -4.31
C VAL A 177 3.27 -16.16 -3.86
N ASP A 178 2.18 -16.26 -3.09
CA ASP A 178 1.44 -15.10 -2.59
C ASP A 178 2.28 -14.28 -1.59
N ILE A 179 3.04 -14.95 -0.72
CA ILE A 179 4.04 -14.30 0.15
C ILE A 179 5.08 -13.56 -0.69
N GLY A 180 5.55 -14.17 -1.78
CA GLY A 180 6.48 -13.56 -2.72
C GLY A 180 5.92 -12.30 -3.39
N PHE A 181 4.67 -12.33 -3.83
CA PHE A 181 3.99 -11.16 -4.41
C PHE A 181 3.83 -10.03 -3.38
N ASN A 182 3.47 -10.35 -2.14
CA ASN A 182 3.37 -9.38 -1.05
C ASN A 182 4.73 -8.73 -0.75
N ALA A 183 5.81 -9.52 -0.79
CA ALA A 183 7.18 -9.01 -0.66
C ALA A 183 7.54 -8.07 -1.82
N VAL A 184 7.19 -8.42 -3.07
CA VAL A 184 7.43 -7.54 -4.23
C VAL A 184 6.66 -6.23 -4.09
N ALA A 185 5.40 -6.28 -3.68
CA ALA A 185 4.58 -5.09 -3.43
C ALA A 185 5.22 -4.16 -2.39
N ALA A 186 5.65 -4.72 -1.26
CA ALA A 186 6.34 -3.97 -0.21
C ALA A 186 7.66 -3.36 -0.72
N GLY A 187 8.48 -4.15 -1.43
CA GLY A 187 9.75 -3.70 -1.99
C GLY A 187 9.58 -2.53 -2.98
N MET A 188 8.59 -2.61 -3.88
CA MET A 188 8.27 -1.55 -4.83
C MET A 188 7.92 -0.24 -4.13
N VAL A 189 6.95 -0.27 -3.21
CA VAL A 189 6.44 0.95 -2.57
C VAL A 189 7.49 1.58 -1.65
N ILE A 190 8.22 0.77 -0.88
CA ILE A 190 9.32 1.25 -0.03
C ILE A 190 10.46 1.80 -0.89
N GLY A 191 10.82 1.12 -1.98
CA GLY A 191 11.84 1.57 -2.94
C GLY A 191 11.50 2.92 -3.57
N ILE A 192 10.26 3.11 -4.01
CA ILE A 192 9.76 4.40 -4.50
C ILE A 192 9.89 5.47 -3.41
N GLY A 193 9.48 5.16 -2.18
CA GLY A 193 9.59 6.07 -1.03
C GLY A 193 11.04 6.48 -0.72
N LEU A 194 11.98 5.54 -0.79
CA LEU A 194 13.41 5.78 -0.62
C LEU A 194 13.96 6.74 -1.67
N VAL A 195 13.67 6.48 -2.95
CA VAL A 195 14.16 7.31 -4.06
C VAL A 195 13.59 8.73 -3.97
N ILE A 196 12.29 8.88 -3.70
CA ILE A 196 11.67 10.20 -3.51
C ILE A 196 12.33 10.95 -2.36
N THR A 197 12.57 10.28 -1.22
CA THR A 197 13.19 10.91 -0.04
C THR A 197 14.63 11.33 -0.34
N TRP A 198 15.38 10.48 -1.05
CA TRP A 198 16.74 10.80 -1.50
C TRP A 198 16.76 12.02 -2.44
N MET A 199 15.86 12.07 -3.43
CA MET A 199 15.73 13.22 -4.35
C MET A 199 15.40 14.52 -3.60
N ARG A 200 14.56 14.47 -2.57
CA ARG A 200 14.23 15.64 -1.73
C ARG A 200 15.44 16.16 -0.97
N ARG A 201 16.18 15.28 -0.30
CA ARG A 201 17.39 15.66 0.45
C ARG A 201 18.47 16.28 -0.43
N ARG A 202 18.63 15.78 -1.66
CA ARG A 202 19.61 16.33 -2.62
C ARG A 202 19.24 17.75 -3.06
N LYS A 203 17.95 18.03 -3.25
CA LYS A 203 17.49 19.39 -3.61
C LYS A 203 17.67 20.40 -2.47
N GLU A 204 17.66 19.95 -1.21
CA GLU A 204 17.87 20.82 -0.04
C GLU A 204 19.36 21.14 0.19
N SER A 205 20.28 20.38 -0.40
CA SER A 205 21.73 20.61 -0.30
C SER A 205 22.32 21.47 -1.41
N ASP A 206 21.55 21.75 -2.46
CA ASP A 206 21.93 22.57 -3.62
C ASP A 206 21.39 24.01 -3.48
#